data_AF-A0A945M7C5-F1
#
_entry.id   AF-A0A945M7C5-F1
#
_cell.length_a   1.000
_cell.length_b   1.000
_cell.length_c   1.000
_cell.angle_alpha   90.00
_cell.angle_beta   90.00
_cell.angle_gamma   90.00
#
_symmetry.space_group_name_H-M   'P 1'
#
loop_
_entity.id
_entity.type
_entity.pdbx_description
1 polymer ?
#
loop_
_entity_poly.entity_id
_entity_poly.type
_entity_poly.pdbx_seq_one_letter_code
_entity_poly.pdbx_strand_id
1 'polypeptide(L)'
;NGDGRLRVFRNVHNAFCLFGVGNPVLDFLIEAATRIALRLDGPASPQLLGPKLLTALHNIVGFPLIETAGAASPLVLRDLAAGGGPALDKLRAEPPAPAVLNLCASLVGRESDGVAVDEALIETAMAALAEGAL
;
A
#
# COMPACT_ATOMS: atom_id res chain seq x y z
N ASN A 1 -10.90 -6.20 -12.76
CA ASN A 1 -12.17 -6.29 -13.53
C ASN A 1 -12.09 -5.43 -14.78
N GLY A 2 -11.64 -6.01 -15.89
CA GLY A 2 -12.40 -6.08 -17.15
C GLY A 2 -12.51 -4.92 -18.14
N ASP A 3 -12.40 -3.64 -17.76
CA ASP A 3 -12.78 -2.53 -18.65
C ASP A 3 -11.61 -1.63 -19.11
N GLY A 4 -10.36 -1.97 -18.73
CA GLY A 4 -9.17 -1.21 -19.10
C GLY A 4 -9.13 0.21 -18.52
N ARG A 5 -10.09 0.57 -17.67
CA ARG A 5 -10.18 1.88 -17.04
C ARG A 5 -9.39 1.91 -15.75
N LEU A 6 -8.52 2.92 -15.64
CA LEU A 6 -7.80 3.20 -14.40
C LEU A 6 -8.80 3.50 -13.28
N ARG A 7 -8.57 2.88 -12.12
CA ARG A 7 -9.36 3.04 -10.90
C ARG A 7 -8.43 3.20 -9.70
N VAL A 8 -8.74 4.15 -8.82
CA VAL A 8 -8.10 4.29 -7.51
C VAL A 8 -8.91 3.48 -6.50
N PHE A 9 -8.22 2.71 -5.65
CA PHE A 9 -8.84 1.89 -4.61
C PHE A 9 -8.53 2.49 -3.24
N ARG A 10 -9.55 2.60 -2.39
CA ARG A 10 -9.40 2.98 -0.98
C ARG A 10 -9.41 1.72 -0.12
N ASN A 11 -8.21 1.21 0.19
CA ASN A 11 -8.03 0.03 1.03
C ASN A 11 -7.07 0.35 2.17
N VAL A 12 -7.26 -0.27 3.33
CA VAL A 12 -6.28 -0.20 4.42
C VAL A 12 -5.06 -1.03 4.04
N HIS A 13 -3.87 -0.45 4.16
CA HIS A 13 -2.60 -1.15 3.98
C HIS A 13 -1.72 -1.01 5.22
N ASN A 14 -0.81 -1.96 5.40
CA ASN A 14 0.07 -2.07 6.57
C ASN A 14 1.49 -1.52 6.31
N ALA A 15 1.67 -0.61 5.36
CA ALA A 15 2.98 -0.04 5.03
C ALA A 15 3.64 0.64 6.24
N PHE A 16 2.84 1.32 7.07
CA PHE A 16 3.27 1.81 8.36
C PHE A 16 2.07 1.93 9.32
N CYS A 17 2.36 1.92 10.61
CA CYS A 17 1.40 2.14 11.68
C CYS A 17 2.07 3.00 12.75
N LEU A 18 1.32 3.94 13.34
CA LEU A 18 1.81 4.85 14.37
C LEU A 18 1.16 4.51 15.71
N PHE A 19 1.98 4.22 16.71
CA PHE A 19 1.53 3.92 18.06
C PHE A 19 2.19 4.85 19.06
N GLY A 20 1.38 5.52 19.89
CA GLY A 20 1.88 6.30 21.00
C GLY A 20 2.39 5.41 22.13
N VAL A 21 3.33 5.92 22.92
CA VAL A 21 3.79 5.24 24.15
C VAL A 21 2.59 5.00 25.08
N GLY A 22 2.46 3.76 25.57
CA GLY A 22 1.34 3.35 26.44
C GLY A 22 0.02 3.08 25.73
N ASN A 23 -0.02 3.11 24.39
CA ASN A 23 -1.21 2.74 23.63
C ASN A 23 -1.38 1.20 23.61
N PRO A 24 -2.52 0.65 24.09
CA PRO A 24 -2.72 -0.81 24.20
C PRO A 24 -2.98 -1.49 22.85
N VAL A 25 -3.20 -0.74 21.78
CA VAL A 25 -3.55 -1.29 20.46
C VAL A 25 -2.39 -2.10 19.88
N LEU A 26 -1.14 -1.68 20.09
CA LEU A 26 0.01 -2.43 19.58
C LEU A 26 0.09 -3.81 20.23
N ASP A 27 -0.03 -3.88 21.56
CA ASP A 27 -0.03 -5.15 22.30
C ASP A 27 -1.19 -6.04 21.87
N PHE A 28 -2.39 -5.46 21.70
CA PHE A 28 -3.54 -6.18 21.16
C PHE A 28 -3.28 -6.74 19.76
N LEU A 29 -2.70 -5.94 18.85
CA LEU A 29 -2.42 -6.37 17.48
C LEU A 29 -1.38 -7.50 17.45
N ILE A 30 -0.34 -7.42 18.30
CA ILE A 30 0.66 -8.49 18.45
C ILE A 30 -0.01 -9.78 18.91
N GLU A 31 -0.83 -9.72 19.95
CA GLU A 31 -1.53 -10.89 20.48
C GLU A 31 -2.52 -11.47 19.45
N ALA A 32 -3.31 -10.62 18.80
CA ALA A 32 -4.27 -11.04 17.78
C ALA A 32 -3.57 -11.69 16.58
N ALA A 33 -2.51 -11.07 16.04
CA ALA A 33 -1.75 -11.60 14.92
C ALA A 33 -1.08 -12.93 15.27
N THR A 34 -0.51 -13.04 16.47
CA THR A 34 0.11 -14.28 16.98
C THR A 34 -0.92 -15.41 17.08
N ARG A 35 -2.10 -15.14 17.66
CA ARG A 35 -3.18 -16.12 17.77
C ARG A 35 -3.77 -16.55 16.42
N ILE A 36 -3.78 -15.66 15.43
CA ILE A 36 -4.21 -16.02 14.07
C ILE A 36 -3.13 -16.91 13.44
N ALA A 37 -1.86 -16.50 13.50
CA ALA A 37 -0.74 -17.23 12.93
C ALA A 37 -0.65 -18.67 13.48
N LEU A 38 -0.82 -18.85 14.79
CA LEU A 38 -0.78 -20.17 15.45
C LEU A 38 -1.92 -21.12 15.04
N ARG A 39 -2.98 -20.62 14.40
CA ARG A 39 -4.13 -21.41 13.93
C ARG A 39 -4.07 -21.75 12.44
N LEU A 40 -3.03 -21.29 11.74
CA LEU A 40 -2.91 -21.53 10.31
C LEU A 40 -2.32 -22.90 10.03
N ASP A 41 -3.11 -23.77 9.42
CA ASP A 41 -2.65 -25.06 8.90
C ASP A 41 -2.13 -24.91 7.45
N GLY A 42 -1.12 -24.06 7.25
CA GLY A 42 -0.49 -23.86 5.95
C GLY A 42 -0.01 -22.44 5.67
N PRO A 43 0.50 -22.18 4.45
CA PRO A 43 1.01 -20.88 4.07
C PRO A 43 -0.10 -19.82 4.09
N ALA A 44 0.14 -18.73 4.82
CA ALA A 44 -0.77 -17.59 4.90
C ALA A 44 -0.66 -16.72 3.64
N SER A 45 -1.78 -16.13 3.23
CA SER A 45 -1.70 -14.96 2.35
C SER A 45 -0.95 -13.83 3.09
N PRO A 46 0.01 -13.13 2.45
CA PRO A 46 0.66 -11.96 3.04
C PRO A 46 -0.32 -10.87 3.46
N GLN A 47 -1.55 -10.90 2.91
CA GLN A 47 -2.59 -9.94 3.24
C GLN A 47 -3.31 -10.24 4.55
N LEU A 48 -3.23 -11.47 5.08
CA LEU A 48 -4.05 -11.92 6.20
C LEU A 48 -3.78 -11.12 7.48
N LEU A 49 -2.52 -11.09 7.92
CA LEU A 49 -2.11 -10.46 9.18
C LEU A 49 -1.85 -8.94 9.06
N GLY A 50 -1.94 -8.39 7.84
CA GLY A 50 -1.80 -6.96 7.59
C GLY A 50 -3.10 -6.38 7.06
N PRO A 51 -3.21 -6.11 5.74
CA PRO A 51 -4.37 -5.44 5.14
C PRO A 51 -5.73 -5.98 5.56
N LYS A 52 -5.93 -7.31 5.59
CA LYS A 52 -7.25 -7.90 5.92
C LYS A 52 -7.61 -7.71 7.39
N LEU A 53 -6.69 -8.00 8.31
CA LEU A 53 -6.89 -7.79 9.74
C LEU A 53 -7.16 -6.30 10.03
N LEU A 54 -6.32 -5.41 9.50
CA LEU A 54 -6.44 -3.97 9.73
C LEU A 54 -7.71 -3.39 9.08
N THR A 55 -8.10 -3.86 7.89
CA THR A 55 -9.37 -3.47 7.27
C THR A 55 -10.56 -3.91 8.12
N ALA A 56 -10.53 -5.12 8.65
CA ALA A 56 -11.59 -5.61 9.53
C ALA A 56 -11.70 -4.74 10.80
N LEU A 57 -10.57 -4.43 11.44
CA LEU A 57 -10.55 -3.57 12.63
C LEU A 57 -11.03 -2.16 12.32
N HIS A 58 -10.60 -1.56 11.21
CA HIS A 58 -11.11 -0.27 10.75
C HIS A 58 -12.63 -0.29 10.57
N ASN A 59 -13.16 -1.32 9.90
CA ASN A 59 -14.59 -1.41 9.63
C ASN A 59 -15.44 -1.67 10.89
N ILE A 60 -14.90 -2.37 11.90
CA ILE A 60 -15.64 -2.72 13.11
C ILE A 60 -15.58 -1.60 14.15
N VAL A 61 -14.39 -1.08 14.44
CA VAL A 61 -14.16 -0.13 15.55
C VAL A 61 -13.70 1.26 15.09
N GLY A 62 -13.50 1.48 13.80
CA GLY A 62 -13.17 2.81 13.26
C GLY A 62 -11.74 3.26 13.57
N PHE A 63 -10.75 2.35 13.52
CA PHE A 63 -9.36 2.77 13.72
C PHE A 63 -8.94 3.86 12.72
N PRO A 64 -8.27 4.93 13.19
CA PRO A 64 -7.95 6.07 12.34
C PRO A 64 -6.96 5.67 11.25
N LEU A 65 -7.15 6.24 10.07
CA LEU A 65 -6.28 6.07 8.91
C LEU A 65 -5.50 7.37 8.68
N ILE A 66 -4.29 7.22 8.17
CA ILE A 66 -3.56 8.35 7.57
C ILE A 66 -3.95 8.35 6.10
N GLU A 67 -5.01 9.08 5.77
CA GLU A 67 -5.65 9.01 4.45
C GLU A 67 -4.76 9.53 3.31
N THR A 68 -3.71 10.29 3.64
CA THR A 68 -2.68 10.75 2.69
C THR A 68 -1.57 9.73 2.45
N ALA A 69 -1.61 8.56 3.10
CA ALA A 69 -0.72 7.46 2.80
C ALA A 69 -1.32 6.58 1.69
N GLY A 70 -0.66 6.53 0.54
CA GLY A 70 -1.04 5.71 -0.58
C GLY A 70 -0.07 4.56 -0.84
N ALA A 71 -0.41 3.74 -1.83
CA ALA A 71 0.47 2.72 -2.39
C ALA A 71 0.52 2.89 -3.92
N ALA A 72 1.73 2.84 -4.48
CA ALA A 72 1.93 2.90 -5.92
C ALA A 72 1.64 1.52 -6.52
N SER A 73 0.71 1.46 -7.46
CA SER A 73 0.57 0.30 -8.35
C SER A 73 1.72 0.26 -9.35
N PRO A 74 1.98 -0.88 -10.03
CA PRO A 74 2.98 -0.94 -11.10
C PRO A 74 2.80 0.13 -12.19
N LEU A 75 1.55 0.47 -12.52
CA LEU A 75 1.24 1.55 -13.46
C LEU A 75 1.65 2.93 -12.93
N VAL A 76 1.48 3.18 -11.63
CA VAL A 76 1.94 4.43 -10.99
C VAL A 76 3.47 4.47 -10.92
N LEU A 77 4.14 3.34 -10.63
CA LEU A 77 5.60 3.26 -10.65
C LEU A 77 6.18 3.61 -12.02
N ARG A 78 5.60 3.04 -13.09
CA ARG A 78 5.96 3.37 -14.47
C ARG A 78 5.79 4.86 -14.76
N ASP A 79 4.65 5.43 -14.39
CA ASP A 79 4.36 6.83 -14.66
C ASP A 79 5.26 7.77 -13.84
N LEU A 80 5.59 7.42 -12.59
CA LEU A 80 6.59 8.14 -11.79
C LEU A 80 7.97 8.12 -12.46
N ALA A 81 8.44 6.95 -12.89
CA ALA A 81 9.73 6.82 -13.55
C ALA A 81 9.79 7.51 -14.92
N ALA A 82 8.66 7.65 -15.60
CA ALA A 82 8.53 8.39 -16.86
C ALA A 82 8.36 9.91 -16.66
N GLY A 83 8.26 10.39 -15.42
CA GLY A 83 8.02 11.81 -15.09
C GLY A 83 6.56 12.26 -15.22
N GLY A 84 5.62 11.34 -15.44
CA GLY A 84 4.20 11.63 -15.57
C GLY A 84 3.42 10.51 -16.28
N GLY A 85 2.10 10.56 -16.17
CA GLY A 85 1.24 9.65 -16.89
C GLY A 85 -0.15 9.49 -16.28
N PRO A 86 -1.07 8.82 -17.00
CA PRO A 86 -2.48 8.79 -16.66
C PRO A 86 -2.80 8.09 -15.33
N ALA A 87 -1.98 7.13 -14.88
CA ALA A 87 -2.16 6.48 -13.58
C ALA A 87 -1.72 7.39 -12.44
N LEU A 88 -0.60 8.11 -12.59
CA LEU A 88 -0.14 9.09 -11.61
C LEU A 88 -1.10 10.29 -11.53
N ASP A 89 -1.54 10.82 -12.68
CA ASP A 89 -2.49 11.94 -12.73
C ASP A 89 -3.81 11.58 -12.06
N LYS A 90 -4.31 10.35 -12.31
CA LYS A 90 -5.52 9.87 -11.65
C LYS A 90 -5.34 9.74 -10.13
N LEU A 91 -4.18 9.26 -9.68
CA LEU A 91 -3.88 9.14 -8.26
C LEU A 91 -3.84 10.50 -7.56
N ARG A 92 -3.18 11.50 -8.17
CA ARG A 92 -3.11 12.88 -7.66
C ARG A 92 -4.47 13.57 -7.60
N ALA A 93 -5.36 13.25 -8.54
CA ALA A 93 -6.70 13.82 -8.60
C ALA A 93 -7.66 13.23 -7.55
N GLU A 94 -7.30 12.15 -6.85
CA GLU A 94 -8.16 11.53 -5.83
C GLU A 94 -7.95 12.20 -4.45
N PRO A 95 -8.99 12.79 -3.82
CA PRO A 95 -8.84 13.44 -2.52
C PRO A 95 -8.97 12.45 -1.33
N PRO A 96 -8.20 12.59 -0.23
CA PRO A 96 -7.05 13.46 -0.13
C PRO A 96 -5.91 12.91 -1.01
N ALA A 97 -5.20 13.83 -1.68
CA ALA A 97 -4.05 13.45 -2.49
C ALA A 97 -2.97 12.81 -1.59
N PRO A 98 -2.28 11.77 -2.09
CA PRO A 98 -1.26 11.10 -1.29
C PRO A 98 -0.06 12.02 -1.06
N ALA A 99 0.38 12.11 0.19
CA ALA A 99 1.61 12.81 0.58
C ALA A 99 2.80 11.83 0.68
N VAL A 100 2.53 10.54 0.86
CA VAL A 100 3.54 9.47 0.91
C VAL A 100 3.03 8.26 0.16
N LEU A 101 3.94 7.52 -0.49
CA LEU A 101 3.62 6.31 -1.23
C LEU A 101 4.48 5.13 -0.76
N ASN A 102 3.81 4.01 -0.48
CA ASN A 102 4.46 2.70 -0.47
C ASN A 102 4.72 2.27 -1.92
N LEU A 103 5.99 2.10 -2.30
CA LEU A 103 6.39 1.66 -3.64
C LEU A 103 6.27 0.15 -3.87
N CYS A 104 5.78 -0.58 -2.88
CA CYS A 104 5.48 -2.01 -2.98
C CYS A 104 6.70 -2.85 -3.44
N ALA A 105 7.87 -2.63 -2.84
CA ALA A 105 9.12 -3.32 -3.18
C ALA A 105 9.01 -4.86 -3.21
N SER A 106 8.01 -5.44 -2.53
CA SER A 106 7.65 -6.86 -2.65
C SER A 106 7.24 -7.31 -4.07
N LEU A 107 6.99 -6.38 -4.98
CA LEU A 107 6.68 -6.64 -6.39
C LEU A 107 7.93 -6.74 -7.27
N VAL A 108 9.12 -6.39 -6.77
CA VAL A 108 10.38 -6.54 -7.53
C VAL A 108 10.55 -7.98 -8.00
N GLY A 109 10.93 -8.14 -9.28
CA GLY A 109 11.04 -9.42 -9.95
C GLY A 109 9.72 -10.00 -10.45
N ARG A 110 8.63 -9.22 -10.45
CA ARG A 110 7.31 -9.64 -10.94
C ARG A 110 6.81 -8.71 -12.03
N GLU A 111 6.03 -9.27 -12.95
CA GLU A 111 5.21 -8.50 -13.87
C GLU A 111 3.77 -8.43 -13.35
N SER A 112 3.21 -7.22 -13.33
CA SER A 112 1.81 -7.00 -12.98
C SER A 112 1.27 -5.82 -13.78
N ASP A 113 0.03 -5.93 -14.25
CA ASP A 113 -0.64 -4.92 -15.07
C ASP A 113 0.16 -4.53 -16.33
N GLY A 114 0.94 -5.47 -16.88
CA GLY A 114 1.80 -5.25 -18.04
C GLY A 114 3.05 -4.41 -17.75
N VAL A 115 3.41 -4.24 -16.47
CA VAL A 115 4.63 -3.55 -16.05
C VAL A 115 5.53 -4.56 -15.34
N ALA A 116 6.74 -4.75 -15.87
CA ALA A 116 7.81 -5.46 -15.19
C ALA A 116 8.39 -4.55 -14.10
N VAL A 117 8.34 -5.00 -12.85
CA VAL A 117 8.90 -4.25 -11.72
C VAL A 117 10.29 -4.78 -11.42
N ASP A 118 11.31 -4.01 -11.77
CA ASP A 118 12.71 -4.27 -11.41
C ASP A 118 13.22 -3.21 -10.42
N GLU A 119 14.45 -3.40 -9.94
CA GLU A 119 15.10 -2.49 -8.99
C GLU A 119 15.28 -1.09 -9.59
N ALA A 120 15.64 -1.01 -10.88
CA ALA A 120 15.85 0.25 -11.58
C ALA A 120 14.57 1.09 -11.68
N LEU A 121 13.42 0.46 -11.92
CA LEU A 121 12.12 1.12 -11.93
C LEU A 121 11.80 1.73 -10.55
N ILE A 122 12.04 0.97 -9.48
CA ILE A 122 11.81 1.43 -8.10
C ILE A 122 12.74 2.60 -7.78
N GLU A 123 14.04 2.49 -8.08
CA GLU A 123 15.02 3.56 -7.84
C GLU A 123 14.66 4.84 -8.60
N THR A 124 14.27 4.73 -9.87
CA THR A 124 13.87 5.88 -10.69
C THR A 124 12.60 6.52 -10.14
N ALA A 125 11.60 5.72 -9.73
CA ALA A 125 10.39 6.24 -9.10
C ALA A 125 10.69 6.91 -7.75
N MET A 126 11.62 6.36 -6.96
CA MET A 126 12.09 6.98 -5.71
C MET A 126 12.77 8.33 -5.96
N ALA A 127 13.64 8.43 -6.97
CA ALA A 127 14.29 9.68 -7.34
C ALA A 127 13.26 10.74 -7.75
N ALA A 128 12.29 10.38 -8.59
CA ALA A 128 11.21 11.28 -8.99
C ALA A 128 10.42 11.81 -7.78
N LEU A 129 10.12 10.95 -6.79
CA LEU A 129 9.46 11.36 -5.56
C LEU A 129 10.31 12.33 -4.72
N ALA A 130 11.61 12.09 -4.63
CA ALA A 130 12.53 12.99 -3.92
C ALA A 130 12.62 14.38 -4.57
N GLU A 131 12.34 14.47 -5.87
CA GLU A 131 12.30 15.73 -6.64
C GLU A 131 10.91 16.41 -6.63
N GLY A 132 9.92 15.84 -5.93
CA GLY A 132 8.59 16.44 -5.79
C GLY A 132 7.56 15.95 -6.80
N ALA A 133 7.70 14.73 -7.32
CA ALA A 133 6.71 14.12 -8.21
C ALA A 133 5.39 13.69 -7.52
N LEU A 134 5.04 14.19 -6.33
CA LEU A 134 3.71 14.04 -5.75
C LEU A 134 2.91 15.32 -5.84
#